data_AF-A0A9P9WFF0-F1
#
_entry.id   AF-A0A9P9WFF0-F1
#
_cell.length_a   1.000
_cell.length_b   1.000
_cell.length_c   1.000
_cell.angle_alpha   90.00
_cell.angle_beta   90.00
_cell.angle_gamma   90.00
#
_symmetry.space_group_name_H-M   'P 1'
#
loop_
_entity.id
_entity.type
_entity.pdbx_description
1 polymer ?
#
loop_
_entity_poly.entity_id
_entity_poly.type
_entity_poly.pdbx_seq_one_letter_code
_entity_poly.pdbx_strand_id
1 'polypeptide(L)'
;MDREMEKEALLPGGNPPPAASPSRRAPGSVRATISRIFWWLFCVVRIVALVLVVVQAITHKPIFNAGTRRDELTAASLESCAWDVLESHASLLSVPPIGRDEYIARQARLADALRAAGVDAFIAEPSASTAYYANISYTFELSERPFLMILDKDAQFSYLVPKFEAGRIAGLDMVYEDKKVIVWAEEESPYEVLAKETGFGKVMLDEHTRFMIAAGLQKAGVEVVPMSETIQSLRAVKTEAEIAILKGINAFTLELIRSLQKCIKLGMTQETVVSSAHALFGRVGVGSGFWAIVLFGDQAAYPHGGKHGKTLSDGEFVLIDIGSKLHDYGSDVTRTILPSDAVVSDELLGIWQTVHAAQSAGFHRMWPNETCSVVDAGSREVVKKAGYGPYYTHRLGHGLGLEMHEHPYLNGANNEKLKVGEVVTNEPGIYVTTEQAADVGRKVGFGVRLEDPILVTEQGGVPMTGRRAKSPYDP
;
A
#
# COMPACT_ATOMS: atom_id res chain seq x y z
N MET A 1 29.26 -49.71 -41.93
CA MET A 1 29.68 -51.11 -41.73
C MET A 1 28.79 -51.66 -40.65
N ASP A 2 27.65 -52.23 -41.05
CA ASP A 2 27.52 -53.66 -41.42
C ASP A 2 27.40 -54.50 -40.14
N ARG A 3 26.55 -55.50 -40.01
CA ARG A 3 25.47 -56.11 -40.81
C ARG A 3 24.88 -57.17 -39.86
N GLU A 4 23.63 -57.51 -40.07
CA GLU A 4 22.99 -58.72 -39.53
C GLU A 4 23.76 -60.00 -39.85
N MET A 5 23.55 -61.04 -39.02
CA MET A 5 23.35 -62.47 -39.36
C MET A 5 23.32 -63.26 -38.04
N GLU A 6 22.69 -64.42 -37.84
CA GLU A 6 21.60 -65.21 -38.44
C GLU A 6 21.59 -66.56 -37.65
N LYS A 7 20.50 -67.33 -37.77
CA LYS A 7 20.28 -68.79 -37.55
C LYS A 7 19.46 -69.17 -36.32
N GLU A 8 18.21 -69.65 -36.41
CA GLU A 8 17.54 -70.80 -37.09
C GLU A 8 17.55 -72.14 -36.33
N ALA A 9 16.43 -72.88 -36.53
CA ALA A 9 16.15 -74.32 -36.31
C ALA A 9 15.47 -74.67 -34.96
N LEU A 10 14.35 -75.42 -34.83
CA LEU A 10 13.63 -76.39 -35.68
C LEU A 10 12.15 -76.58 -35.21
N LEU A 11 11.23 -76.77 -36.17
CA LEU A 11 9.90 -77.45 -36.10
C LEU A 11 10.12 -78.98 -36.33
N PRO A 12 9.14 -79.94 -36.44
CA PRO A 12 7.69 -79.78 -36.77
C PRO A 12 6.68 -80.85 -36.23
N GLY A 13 5.40 -80.70 -36.63
CA GLY A 13 4.42 -81.79 -36.83
C GLY A 13 3.16 -81.67 -35.96
N GLY A 14 1.91 -81.64 -36.45
CA GLY A 14 1.35 -81.84 -37.78
C GLY A 14 0.20 -82.88 -37.78
N ASN A 15 -1.05 -82.41 -37.65
CA ASN A 15 -2.30 -82.90 -38.30
C ASN A 15 -2.87 -84.33 -38.01
N PRO A 16 -4.15 -84.66 -38.36
CA PRO A 16 -5.42 -83.90 -38.39
C PRO A 16 -6.65 -84.78 -37.90
N PRO A 17 -7.91 -84.75 -38.41
CA PRO A 17 -9.14 -84.96 -37.62
C PRO A 17 -9.82 -86.33 -37.88
N PRO A 18 -11.01 -86.60 -37.31
CA PRO A 18 -12.05 -87.23 -38.14
C PRO A 18 -13.51 -86.81 -37.86
N ALA A 19 -14.41 -87.34 -38.70
CA ALA A 19 -15.75 -86.90 -39.04
C ALA A 19 -16.93 -87.64 -38.36
N ALA A 20 -18.08 -86.95 -38.34
CA ALA A 20 -19.52 -87.30 -38.48
C ALA A 20 -20.21 -88.63 -38.01
N SER A 21 -21.26 -88.41 -37.18
CA SER A 21 -22.62 -89.04 -37.11
C SER A 21 -22.80 -90.43 -36.43
N PRO A 22 -23.99 -90.83 -35.86
CA PRO A 22 -25.37 -90.44 -36.20
C PRO A 22 -26.39 -90.17 -35.03
N SER A 23 -27.58 -89.72 -35.47
CA SER A 23 -28.91 -89.48 -34.86
C SER A 23 -29.28 -89.89 -33.42
N ARG A 24 -30.09 -89.04 -32.75
CA ARG A 24 -31.29 -89.40 -31.95
C ARG A 24 -32.24 -88.19 -31.77
N ARG A 25 -33.55 -88.45 -31.84
CA ARG A 25 -34.67 -87.48 -31.77
C ARG A 25 -34.95 -86.97 -30.33
N ALA A 26 -35.37 -85.70 -30.25
CA ALA A 26 -36.33 -84.97 -29.38
C ALA A 26 -36.80 -85.59 -28.03
N PRO A 27 -37.08 -84.80 -26.95
CA PRO A 27 -37.99 -83.64 -26.92
C PRO A 27 -37.32 -82.38 -26.33
N GLY A 28 -37.71 -81.15 -26.64
CA GLY A 28 -39.05 -80.60 -26.51
C GLY A 28 -39.05 -79.59 -25.36
N SER A 29 -39.12 -78.32 -25.77
CA SER A 29 -39.83 -77.20 -25.16
C SER A 29 -39.47 -76.70 -23.74
N VAL A 30 -39.54 -75.37 -23.64
CA VAL A 30 -39.69 -74.54 -22.43
C VAL A 30 -38.39 -74.06 -21.73
N ARG A 31 -37.35 -74.88 -21.52
CA ARG A 31 -36.16 -74.42 -20.73
C ARG A 31 -35.23 -73.41 -21.44
N ALA A 32 -35.04 -73.52 -22.76
CA ALA A 32 -34.13 -72.63 -23.50
C ALA A 32 -34.70 -71.22 -23.72
N THR A 33 -36.03 -71.09 -23.81
CA THR A 33 -36.71 -69.80 -23.99
C THR A 33 -36.73 -68.99 -22.69
N ILE A 34 -36.92 -69.66 -21.53
CA ILE A 34 -36.85 -69.01 -20.22
C ILE A 34 -35.42 -68.53 -19.91
N SER A 35 -34.39 -69.32 -20.26
CA SER A 35 -32.99 -68.91 -20.09
C SER A 35 -32.61 -67.69 -20.94
N ARG A 36 -33.10 -67.60 -22.19
CA ARG A 36 -32.88 -66.43 -23.05
C ARG A 36 -33.62 -65.19 -22.57
N ILE A 37 -34.84 -65.33 -22.06
CA ILE A 37 -35.61 -64.21 -21.48
C ILE A 37 -34.93 -63.71 -20.20
N PHE A 38 -34.46 -64.61 -19.31
CA PHE A 38 -33.71 -64.21 -18.12
C PHE A 38 -32.39 -63.53 -18.46
N TRP A 39 -31.66 -64.03 -19.47
CA TRP A 39 -30.40 -63.40 -19.90
C TRP A 39 -30.63 -62.04 -20.54
N TRP A 40 -31.71 -61.89 -21.31
CA TRP A 40 -32.11 -60.61 -21.90
C TRP A 40 -32.58 -59.61 -20.84
N LEU A 41 -33.39 -60.02 -19.87
CA LEU A 41 -33.75 -59.19 -18.70
C LEU A 41 -32.51 -58.81 -17.88
N PHE A 42 -31.57 -59.73 -17.67
CA PHE A 42 -30.34 -59.44 -16.93
C PHE A 42 -29.45 -58.42 -17.67
N CYS A 43 -29.38 -58.51 -19.00
CA CYS A 43 -28.67 -57.54 -19.83
C CYS A 43 -29.38 -56.18 -19.83
N VAL A 44 -30.71 -56.14 -19.94
CA VAL A 44 -31.48 -54.90 -19.89
C VAL A 44 -31.37 -54.23 -18.52
N VAL A 45 -31.44 -54.99 -17.42
CA VAL A 45 -31.24 -54.45 -16.06
C VAL A 45 -29.83 -53.90 -15.88
N ARG A 46 -28.81 -54.56 -16.45
CA ARG A 46 -27.43 -54.03 -16.40
C ARG A 46 -27.25 -52.78 -17.26
N ILE A 47 -27.88 -52.71 -18.43
CA ILE A 47 -27.84 -51.51 -19.27
C ILE A 47 -28.59 -50.36 -18.61
N VAL A 48 -29.76 -50.61 -18.03
CA VAL A 48 -30.54 -49.60 -17.29
C VAL A 48 -29.78 -49.16 -16.04
N ALA A 49 -29.13 -50.07 -15.30
CA ALA A 49 -28.28 -49.72 -14.17
C ALA A 49 -27.05 -48.91 -14.60
N LEU A 50 -26.42 -49.27 -15.73
CA LEU A 50 -25.28 -48.53 -16.27
C LEU A 50 -25.71 -47.13 -16.75
N VAL A 51 -26.86 -47.02 -17.42
CA VAL A 51 -27.45 -45.75 -17.83
C VAL A 51 -27.85 -44.93 -16.61
N LEU A 52 -28.40 -45.52 -15.55
CA LEU A 52 -28.71 -44.83 -14.30
C LEU A 52 -27.44 -44.36 -13.58
N VAL A 53 -26.35 -45.13 -13.58
CA VAL A 53 -25.04 -44.74 -13.03
C VAL A 53 -24.41 -43.62 -13.86
N VAL A 54 -24.51 -43.69 -15.19
CA VAL A 54 -24.03 -42.64 -16.10
C VAL A 54 -24.89 -41.39 -15.99
N VAL A 55 -26.22 -41.51 -15.88
CA VAL A 55 -27.13 -40.41 -15.61
C VAL A 55 -26.86 -39.83 -14.22
N GLN A 56 -26.59 -40.65 -13.19
CA GLN A 56 -26.15 -40.16 -11.88
C GLN A 56 -24.79 -39.45 -11.98
N ALA A 57 -23.83 -39.95 -12.76
CA ALA A 57 -22.54 -39.30 -12.95
C ALA A 57 -22.63 -37.99 -13.77
N ILE A 58 -23.63 -37.87 -14.65
CA ILE A 58 -23.87 -36.67 -15.46
C ILE A 58 -24.77 -35.64 -14.72
N THR A 59 -25.71 -36.10 -13.89
CA THR A 59 -26.66 -35.25 -13.15
C THR A 59 -26.17 -34.88 -11.75
N HIS A 60 -25.41 -35.75 -11.08
CA HIS A 60 -24.52 -35.38 -10.00
C HIS A 60 -23.16 -35.02 -10.58
N LYS A 61 -23.03 -33.76 -11.04
CA LYS A 61 -21.77 -33.07 -10.75
C LYS A 61 -21.48 -33.32 -9.27
N PRO A 62 -20.25 -33.69 -8.87
CA PRO A 62 -19.91 -33.67 -7.46
C PRO A 62 -20.38 -32.33 -6.95
N ILE A 63 -21.21 -32.33 -5.91
CA ILE A 63 -21.43 -31.13 -5.11
C ILE A 63 -20.05 -30.90 -4.50
N PHE A 64 -19.19 -30.22 -5.28
CA PHE A 64 -17.96 -29.61 -4.80
C PHE A 64 -18.45 -28.57 -3.82
N ASN A 65 -18.58 -29.04 -2.58
CA ASN A 65 -18.53 -28.31 -1.34
C ASN A 65 -18.61 -26.79 -1.56
N ALA A 66 -19.83 -26.28 -1.75
CA ALA A 66 -20.05 -24.83 -1.89
C ALA A 66 -19.60 -24.06 -0.63
N GLY A 67 -19.41 -24.78 0.50
CA GLY A 67 -18.70 -24.30 1.69
C GLY A 67 -17.22 -24.00 1.42
N THR A 68 -16.46 -24.95 0.85
CA THR A 68 -15.00 -24.78 0.65
C THR A 68 -14.62 -23.60 -0.25
N ARG A 69 -15.39 -23.30 -1.30
CA ARG A 69 -15.13 -22.14 -2.16
C ARG A 69 -15.43 -20.80 -1.49
N ARG A 70 -16.36 -20.75 -0.53
CA ARG A 70 -16.63 -19.52 0.23
C ARG A 70 -15.57 -19.30 1.31
N ASP A 71 -15.09 -20.37 1.92
CA ASP A 71 -14.05 -20.31 2.95
C ASP A 71 -12.72 -19.74 2.40
N GLU A 72 -12.40 -20.01 1.12
CA GLU A 72 -11.22 -19.50 0.39
C GLU A 72 -11.29 -18.03 -0.06
N LEU A 73 -12.43 -17.35 0.09
CA LEU A 73 -12.62 -15.95 -0.34
C LEU A 73 -12.78 -14.99 0.85
N THR A 74 -12.37 -15.43 2.04
CA THR A 74 -12.48 -14.67 3.28
C THR A 74 -11.19 -13.91 3.60
N ALA A 75 -11.30 -12.83 4.39
CA ALA A 75 -10.12 -12.06 4.82
C ALA A 75 -9.12 -12.93 5.59
N ALA A 76 -9.62 -13.85 6.43
CA ALA A 76 -8.78 -14.78 7.19
C ALA A 76 -8.01 -15.76 6.28
N SER A 77 -8.66 -16.27 5.22
CA SER A 77 -7.98 -17.14 4.25
C SER A 77 -6.91 -16.40 3.44
N LEU A 78 -7.19 -15.14 3.05
CA LEU A 78 -6.23 -14.29 2.35
C LEU A 78 -5.05 -13.93 3.25
N GLU A 79 -5.31 -13.56 4.50
CA GLU A 79 -4.28 -13.27 5.51
C GLU A 79 -3.37 -14.48 5.73
N SER A 80 -3.95 -15.67 5.94
CA SER A 80 -3.16 -16.89 6.15
C SER A 80 -2.26 -17.21 4.95
N CYS A 81 -2.79 -17.11 3.72
CA CYS A 81 -2.02 -17.35 2.51
C CYS A 81 -0.88 -16.32 2.32
N ALA A 82 -1.18 -15.04 2.54
CA ALA A 82 -0.21 -13.97 2.41
C ALA A 82 0.90 -14.05 3.48
N TRP A 83 0.55 -14.45 4.71
CA TRP A 83 1.49 -14.60 5.80
C TRP A 83 2.62 -15.60 5.51
N ASP A 84 2.31 -16.71 4.83
CA ASP A 84 3.30 -17.75 4.49
C ASP A 84 4.48 -17.20 3.67
N VAL A 85 4.27 -16.09 2.94
CA VAL A 85 5.32 -15.36 2.23
C VAL A 85 5.88 -14.24 3.08
N LEU A 86 5.00 -13.44 3.70
CA LEU A 86 5.34 -12.19 4.37
C LEU A 86 6.18 -12.38 5.64
N GLU A 87 6.01 -13.49 6.36
CA GLU A 87 6.67 -13.75 7.65
C GLU A 87 8.20 -13.58 7.56
N SER A 88 8.80 -14.09 6.49
CA SER A 88 10.25 -14.02 6.26
C SER A 88 10.79 -12.58 6.12
N HIS A 89 9.91 -11.61 5.86
CA HIS A 89 10.22 -10.20 5.67
C HIS A 89 10.00 -9.36 6.93
N ALA A 90 9.51 -9.93 8.04
CA ALA A 90 9.30 -9.19 9.30
C ALA A 90 10.57 -8.51 9.83
N SER A 91 11.75 -9.05 9.51
CA SER A 91 13.06 -8.48 9.87
C SER A 91 13.32 -7.10 9.25
N LEU A 92 12.63 -6.72 8.17
CA LEU A 92 12.71 -5.37 7.59
C LEU A 92 12.27 -4.27 8.57
N LEU A 93 11.44 -4.63 9.55
CA LEU A 93 10.95 -3.73 10.59
C LEU A 93 11.85 -3.68 11.83
N SER A 94 12.95 -4.43 11.85
CA SER A 94 13.92 -4.45 12.96
C SER A 94 14.84 -3.23 12.93
N VAL A 95 14.24 -2.03 12.95
CA VAL A 95 14.92 -0.74 12.95
C VAL A 95 14.66 -0.05 14.30
N PRO A 96 15.70 0.47 14.99
CA PRO A 96 15.49 1.16 16.26
C PRO A 96 14.73 2.50 16.07
N PRO A 97 14.00 2.96 17.10
CA PRO A 97 13.42 4.30 17.09
C PRO A 97 14.51 5.38 17.13
N ILE A 98 14.12 6.63 16.86
CA ILE A 98 15.00 7.79 16.99
C ILE A 98 15.51 7.91 18.43
N GLY A 99 16.83 8.03 18.58
CA GLY A 99 17.48 8.15 19.88
C GLY A 99 17.37 9.55 20.47
N ARG A 100 17.51 9.64 21.80
CA ARG A 100 17.47 10.91 22.55
C ARG A 100 18.44 11.96 21.99
N ASP A 101 19.68 11.58 21.70
CA ASP A 101 20.71 12.52 21.22
C ASP A 101 20.32 13.18 19.89
N GLU A 102 19.58 12.45 19.04
CA GLU A 102 19.10 13.01 17.77
C GLU A 102 18.01 14.06 17.98
N TYR A 103 17.09 13.86 18.92
CA TYR A 103 16.13 14.90 19.31
C TYR A 103 16.81 16.18 19.78
N ILE A 104 17.81 16.06 20.66
CA ILE A 104 18.57 17.23 21.12
C ILE A 104 19.30 17.91 19.96
N ALA A 105 19.88 17.14 19.04
CA ALA A 105 20.50 17.71 17.84
C ALA A 105 19.47 18.42 16.91
N ARG A 106 18.24 17.90 16.80
CA ARG A 106 17.15 18.55 16.06
C ARG A 106 16.76 19.89 16.69
N GLN A 107 16.64 19.93 18.02
CA GLN A 107 16.36 21.15 18.78
C GLN A 107 17.44 22.22 18.56
N ALA A 108 18.71 21.83 18.60
CA ALA A 108 19.83 22.73 18.32
C ALA A 108 19.79 23.30 16.89
N ARG A 109 19.52 22.46 15.87
CA ARG A 109 19.39 22.91 14.47
C ARG A 109 18.22 23.87 14.28
N LEU A 110 17.11 23.64 14.96
CA LEU A 110 15.98 24.57 14.94
C LEU A 110 16.36 25.92 15.56
N ALA A 111 17.04 25.90 16.71
CA ALA A 111 17.51 27.12 17.37
C ALA A 111 18.48 27.93 16.48
N ASP A 112 19.41 27.26 15.77
CA ASP A 112 20.27 27.90 14.77
C ASP A 112 19.46 28.60 13.66
N ALA A 113 18.43 27.92 13.13
CA ALA A 113 17.56 28.48 12.10
C ALA A 113 16.75 29.68 12.62
N LEU A 114 16.26 29.62 13.86
CA LEU A 114 15.55 30.73 14.51
C LEU A 114 16.45 31.95 14.71
N ARG A 115 17.70 31.75 15.16
CA ARG A 115 18.71 32.82 15.27
C ARG A 115 18.96 33.48 13.93
N ALA A 116 19.18 32.68 12.87
CA ALA A 116 19.41 33.19 11.53
C ALA A 116 18.21 33.98 10.98
N ALA A 117 16.98 33.59 11.34
CA ALA A 117 15.75 34.27 10.95
C ALA A 117 15.40 35.50 11.80
N GLY A 118 16.11 35.76 12.90
CA GLY A 118 15.78 36.82 13.85
C GLY A 118 14.43 36.59 14.55
N VAL A 119 14.11 35.33 14.85
CA VAL A 119 12.87 34.91 15.54
C VAL A 119 13.23 34.41 16.93
N ASP A 120 12.40 34.72 17.93
CA ASP A 120 12.65 34.37 19.32
C ASP A 120 12.36 32.90 19.62
N ALA A 121 11.27 32.35 19.08
CA ALA A 121 10.89 30.95 19.29
C ALA A 121 10.06 30.36 18.15
N PHE A 122 10.14 29.04 18.02
CA PHE A 122 9.20 28.20 17.30
C PHE A 122 8.15 27.66 18.27
N ILE A 123 6.88 27.74 17.88
CA ILE A 123 5.76 27.27 18.68
C ILE A 123 4.92 26.31 17.85
N ALA A 124 4.58 25.17 18.43
CA ALA A 124 3.74 24.16 17.79
C ALA A 124 2.68 23.61 18.77
N GLU A 125 1.50 23.35 18.24
CA GLU A 125 0.52 22.44 18.86
C GLU A 125 0.93 20.98 18.61
N PRO A 126 0.39 20.00 19.36
CA PRO A 126 0.60 18.57 19.07
C PRO A 126 0.45 18.24 17.58
N SER A 127 1.56 17.83 16.97
CA SER A 127 1.72 17.69 15.52
C SER A 127 2.96 16.85 15.21
N ALA A 128 3.23 16.62 13.93
CA ALA A 128 4.47 15.98 13.49
C ALA A 128 5.71 16.79 13.89
N SER A 129 5.62 18.12 13.99
CA SER A 129 6.73 18.94 14.48
C SER A 129 7.01 18.68 15.96
N THR A 130 5.99 18.52 16.80
CA THR A 130 6.21 18.17 18.21
C THR A 130 6.71 16.74 18.39
N ALA A 131 6.26 15.82 17.53
CA ALA A 131 6.79 14.47 17.46
C ALA A 131 8.26 14.47 17.01
N TYR A 132 8.63 15.30 16.03
CA TYR A 132 9.97 15.41 15.46
C TYR A 132 10.98 16.02 16.45
N TYR A 133 10.60 17.09 17.14
CA TYR A 133 11.53 17.84 18.01
C TYR A 133 11.54 17.35 19.45
N ALA A 134 10.43 16.80 19.97
CA ALA A 134 10.27 16.58 21.40
C ALA A 134 9.62 15.23 21.76
N ASN A 135 9.40 14.34 20.80
CA ASN A 135 8.72 13.04 21.01
C ASN A 135 7.29 13.17 21.55
N ILE A 136 6.60 14.29 21.28
CA ILE A 136 5.20 14.47 21.65
C ILE A 136 4.34 13.97 20.49
N SER A 137 3.81 12.76 20.63
CA SER A 137 2.91 12.16 19.65
C SER A 137 1.54 12.84 19.60
N TYR A 138 0.79 12.58 18.53
CA TYR A 138 -0.62 12.99 18.35
C TYR A 138 -1.60 12.42 19.39
N THR A 139 -1.12 11.62 20.36
CA THR A 139 -1.97 11.09 21.45
C THR A 139 -2.52 12.17 22.36
N PHE A 140 -1.97 13.39 22.31
CA PHE A 140 -2.60 14.56 22.90
C PHE A 140 -3.50 15.26 21.88
N GLU A 141 -4.80 15.03 21.99
CA GLU A 141 -5.79 15.64 21.10
C GLU A 141 -5.85 17.16 21.28
N LEU A 142 -6.04 17.86 20.15
CA LEU A 142 -6.27 19.30 20.17
C LEU A 142 -7.62 19.59 20.82
N SER A 143 -7.64 20.56 21.73
CA SER A 143 -8.87 21.07 22.37
C SER A 143 -8.96 22.59 22.22
N GLU A 144 -10.02 23.22 22.71
CA GLU A 144 -10.11 24.67 22.82
C GLU A 144 -9.05 25.28 23.74
N ARG A 145 -8.41 24.46 24.59
CA ARG A 145 -7.36 24.87 25.53
C ARG A 145 -5.97 24.74 24.90
N PRO A 146 -5.20 25.82 24.75
CA PRO A 146 -3.84 25.74 24.22
C PRO A 146 -2.91 24.88 25.09
N PHE A 147 -2.33 23.86 24.45
CA PHE A 147 -1.10 23.19 24.87
C PHE A 147 -0.06 23.42 23.77
N LEU A 148 1.01 24.14 24.09
CA LEU A 148 1.99 24.59 23.11
C LEU A 148 3.37 24.09 23.49
N MET A 149 4.03 23.36 22.59
CA MET A 149 5.46 23.11 22.65
C MET A 149 6.18 24.35 22.11
N ILE A 150 7.25 24.75 22.81
CA ILE A 150 8.02 25.95 22.49
C ILE A 150 9.50 25.57 22.51
N LEU A 151 10.21 25.89 21.43
CA LEU A 151 11.66 25.83 21.34
C LEU A 151 12.18 27.21 20.96
N ASP A 152 12.99 27.81 21.82
CA ASP A 152 13.52 29.14 21.57
C ASP A 152 14.84 29.11 20.77
N LYS A 153 15.29 30.31 20.37
CA LYS A 153 16.54 30.51 19.63
C LYS A 153 17.80 30.13 20.40
N ASP A 154 17.71 29.78 21.68
CA ASP A 154 18.81 29.31 22.53
C ASP A 154 18.71 27.79 22.80
N ALA A 155 17.80 27.10 22.10
CA ALA A 155 17.47 25.69 22.26
C ALA A 155 16.85 25.34 23.63
N GLN A 156 16.32 26.32 24.36
CA GLN A 156 15.57 26.04 25.59
C GLN A 156 14.19 25.49 25.23
N PHE A 157 13.89 24.29 25.72
CA PHE A 157 12.57 23.71 25.61
C PHE A 157 11.63 24.29 26.69
N SER A 158 10.43 24.67 26.27
CA SER A 158 9.34 25.08 27.16
C SER A 158 8.02 24.51 26.68
N TYR A 159 7.01 24.49 27.55
CA TYR A 159 5.64 24.29 27.10
C TYR A 159 4.64 25.11 27.91
N LEU A 160 3.60 25.57 27.22
CA LEU A 160 2.43 26.23 27.81
C LEU A 160 1.33 25.20 28.04
N VAL A 161 0.75 25.16 29.25
CA VAL A 161 -0.26 24.15 29.63
C VAL A 161 -1.34 24.74 30.55
N PRO A 162 -2.61 24.29 30.46
CA PRO A 162 -3.63 24.64 31.45
C PRO A 162 -3.23 24.15 32.84
N LYS A 163 -3.43 24.98 33.87
CA LYS A 163 -2.98 24.67 35.25
C LYS A 163 -3.45 23.33 35.78
N PHE A 164 -4.68 22.94 35.49
CA PHE A 164 -5.23 21.67 35.96
C PHE A 164 -4.68 20.45 35.20
N GLU A 165 -4.07 20.65 34.02
CA GLU A 165 -3.49 19.59 33.18
C GLU A 165 -1.98 19.41 33.38
N ALA A 166 -1.32 20.31 34.11
CA ALA A 166 0.14 20.32 34.26
C ALA A 166 0.71 18.96 34.72
N GLY A 167 0.02 18.28 35.64
CA GLY A 167 0.43 16.95 36.12
C GLY A 167 0.31 15.85 35.06
N ARG A 168 -0.75 15.88 34.24
CA ARG A 168 -0.94 14.91 33.15
C ARG A 168 0.10 15.12 32.05
N ILE A 169 0.33 16.37 31.65
CA ILE A 169 1.32 16.71 30.60
C ILE A 169 2.75 16.39 31.05
N ALA A 170 3.08 16.59 32.32
CA ALA A 170 4.39 16.22 32.86
C ALA A 170 4.70 14.71 32.76
N GLY A 171 3.69 13.86 32.57
CA GLY A 171 3.84 12.41 32.38
C GLY A 171 4.01 11.98 30.92
N LEU A 172 3.98 12.89 29.96
CA LEU A 172 4.27 12.56 28.56
C LEU A 172 5.76 12.23 28.38
N ASP A 173 6.05 11.30 27.47
CA ASP A 173 7.42 10.92 27.10
C ASP A 173 8.06 11.98 26.20
N MET A 174 8.46 13.09 26.82
CA MET A 174 9.03 14.26 26.15
C MET A 174 10.56 14.24 26.21
N VAL A 175 11.21 14.63 25.11
CA VAL A 175 12.65 14.77 25.03
C VAL A 175 13.08 16.23 25.09
N TYR A 176 13.91 16.56 26.08
CA TYR A 176 14.51 17.88 26.30
C TYR A 176 15.75 17.74 27.21
N GLU A 177 16.71 18.67 27.15
CA GLU A 177 17.81 18.76 28.13
C GLU A 177 17.32 19.30 29.47
N ASP A 178 16.67 20.46 29.43
CA ASP A 178 15.96 21.09 30.53
C ASP A 178 14.60 21.61 30.02
N LYS A 179 13.67 21.92 30.92
CA LYS A 179 12.35 22.42 30.57
C LYS A 179 11.91 23.59 31.43
N LYS A 180 11.24 24.56 30.81
CA LYS A 180 10.40 25.54 31.51
C LYS A 180 8.93 25.22 31.31
N VAL A 181 8.18 25.12 32.40
CA VAL A 181 6.73 24.88 32.37
C VAL A 181 6.01 26.21 32.57
N ILE A 182 5.25 26.63 31.58
CA ILE A 182 4.44 27.85 31.62
C ILE A 182 2.99 27.43 31.84
N VAL A 183 2.42 27.89 32.94
CA VAL A 183 1.08 27.46 33.37
C VAL A 183 0.12 28.63 33.29
N TRP A 184 -1.06 28.41 32.72
CA TRP A 184 -2.13 29.41 32.67
C TRP A 184 -3.41 28.90 33.38
N ALA A 185 -4.07 29.75 34.16
CA ALA A 185 -5.36 29.44 34.80
C ALA A 185 -6.53 29.65 33.82
N GLU A 186 -7.66 28.97 34.04
CA GLU A 186 -8.85 29.05 33.17
C GLU A 186 -9.40 30.49 33.03
N GLU A 187 -9.14 31.34 34.03
CA GLU A 187 -9.56 32.74 34.06
C GLU A 187 -8.55 33.70 33.38
N GLU A 188 -7.42 33.20 32.89
CA GLU A 188 -6.36 33.98 32.25
C GLU A 188 -6.34 33.78 30.73
N SER A 189 -5.79 34.76 30.01
CA SER A 189 -5.44 34.57 28.61
C SER A 189 -4.14 33.75 28.51
N PRO A 190 -4.14 32.54 27.94
CA PRO A 190 -2.92 31.75 27.75
C PRO A 190 -1.85 32.50 26.97
N TYR A 191 -2.27 33.36 26.04
CA TYR A 191 -1.38 34.11 25.17
C TYR A 191 -0.70 35.29 25.91
N GLU A 192 -1.42 35.97 26.81
CA GLU A 192 -0.86 37.04 27.64
C GLU A 192 0.09 36.47 28.69
N VAL A 193 -0.26 35.31 29.29
CA VAL A 193 0.63 34.57 30.19
C VAL A 193 1.91 34.20 29.46
N LEU A 194 1.81 33.61 28.27
CA LEU A 194 2.97 33.24 27.47
C LEU A 194 3.84 34.45 27.13
N ALA A 195 3.26 35.54 26.63
CA ALA A 195 3.99 36.76 26.30
C ALA A 195 4.71 37.36 27.52
N LYS A 196 4.04 37.43 28.67
CA LYS A 196 4.61 37.95 29.93
C LYS A 196 5.75 37.09 30.46
N GLU A 197 5.59 35.76 30.45
CA GLU A 197 6.55 34.83 31.03
C GLU A 197 7.80 34.62 30.16
N THR A 198 7.71 34.89 28.86
CA THR A 198 8.81 34.70 27.90
C THR A 198 9.45 36.00 27.43
N GLY A 199 8.67 37.08 27.33
CA GLY A 199 9.11 38.33 26.72
C GLY A 199 9.36 38.24 25.21
N PHE A 200 8.84 37.20 24.53
CA PHE A 200 9.01 37.05 23.09
C PHE A 200 8.35 38.20 22.32
N GLY A 201 9.10 38.80 21.41
CA GLY A 201 8.61 39.85 20.52
C GLY A 201 8.15 39.29 19.18
N LYS A 202 8.82 38.25 18.68
CA LYS A 202 8.54 37.64 17.38
C LYS A 202 8.66 36.12 17.43
N VAL A 203 7.60 35.40 17.08
CA VAL A 203 7.55 33.94 17.11
C VAL A 203 7.14 33.37 15.75
N MET A 204 7.66 32.19 15.45
CA MET A 204 7.28 31.40 14.28
C MET A 204 6.34 30.29 14.72
N LEU A 205 5.24 30.09 13.99
CA LEU A 205 4.32 29.00 14.25
C LEU A 205 4.55 27.84 13.27
N ASP A 206 4.37 26.62 13.78
CA ASP A 206 4.18 25.43 12.94
C ASP A 206 3.02 25.64 11.96
N GLU A 207 3.14 25.09 10.75
CA GLU A 207 2.18 25.29 9.67
C GLU A 207 0.77 24.72 9.96
N HIS A 208 0.65 23.76 10.88
CA HIS A 208 -0.63 23.20 11.32
C HIS A 208 -1.22 23.88 12.56
N THR A 209 -0.51 24.86 13.13
CA THR A 209 -1.00 25.61 14.29
C THR A 209 -2.31 26.31 13.94
N ARG A 210 -3.34 26.09 14.75
CA ARG A 210 -4.68 26.64 14.49
C ARG A 210 -4.66 28.16 14.56
N PHE A 211 -5.45 28.80 13.69
CA PHE A 211 -5.56 30.26 13.59
C PHE A 211 -5.85 30.95 14.92
N MET A 212 -6.60 30.31 15.84
CA MET A 212 -6.88 30.88 17.16
C MET A 212 -5.62 31.16 17.99
N ILE A 213 -4.57 30.34 17.83
CA ILE A 213 -3.30 30.53 18.54
C ILE A 213 -2.57 31.75 17.96
N ALA A 214 -2.48 31.84 16.63
CA ALA A 214 -1.89 32.98 15.94
C ALA A 214 -2.59 34.29 16.32
N ALA A 215 -3.91 34.33 16.23
CA ALA A 215 -4.71 35.50 16.58
C ALA A 215 -4.58 35.88 18.06
N GLY A 216 -4.53 34.88 18.95
CA GLY A 216 -4.33 35.08 20.38
C GLY A 216 -2.99 35.72 20.72
N LEU A 217 -1.91 35.20 20.14
CA LEU A 217 -0.54 35.73 20.30
C LEU A 217 -0.41 37.15 19.74
N GLN A 218 -0.96 37.41 18.56
CA GLN A 218 -0.98 38.75 17.96
C GLN A 218 -1.73 39.75 18.83
N LYS A 219 -2.88 39.36 19.39
CA LYS A 219 -3.64 40.19 20.33
C LYS A 219 -2.85 40.47 21.61
N ALA A 220 -2.03 39.52 22.07
CA ALA A 220 -1.12 39.69 23.20
C ALA A 220 0.14 40.53 22.87
N GLY A 221 0.26 41.05 21.64
CA GLY A 221 1.35 41.92 21.22
C GLY A 221 2.58 41.20 20.67
N VAL A 222 2.48 39.90 20.35
CA VAL A 222 3.56 39.11 19.77
C VAL A 222 3.46 39.10 18.25
N GLU A 223 4.52 39.46 17.54
CA GLU A 223 4.59 39.29 16.08
C GLU A 223 4.61 37.79 15.75
N VAL A 224 3.66 37.35 14.92
CA VAL A 224 3.56 35.96 14.47
C VAL A 224 3.96 35.87 13.00
N VAL A 225 4.92 35.00 12.70
CA VAL A 225 5.34 34.68 11.32
C VAL A 225 5.05 33.20 10.98
N PRO A 226 4.73 32.89 9.72
CA PRO A 226 4.56 31.50 9.29
C PRO A 226 5.90 30.76 9.30
N MET A 227 5.82 29.42 9.32
CA MET A 227 6.97 28.54 9.15
C MET A 227 7.74 28.90 7.86
N SER A 228 9.06 29.10 7.96
CA SER A 228 9.90 29.39 6.81
C SER A 228 10.30 28.12 6.06
N GLU A 229 10.60 28.23 4.75
CA GLU A 229 11.13 27.12 3.94
C GLU A 229 12.38 26.48 4.56
N THR A 230 13.26 27.28 5.17
CA THR A 230 14.45 26.79 5.87
C THR A 230 14.08 25.84 7.00
N ILE A 231 13.07 26.18 7.79
CA ILE A 231 12.64 25.37 8.94
C ILE A 231 11.79 24.17 8.47
N GLN A 232 10.97 24.31 7.42
CA GLN A 232 10.33 23.17 6.75
C GLN A 232 11.37 22.15 6.26
N SER A 233 12.48 22.64 5.70
CA SER A 233 13.56 21.81 5.19
C SER A 233 14.26 20.97 6.26
N LEU A 234 14.18 21.35 7.55
CA LEU A 234 14.78 20.58 8.65
C LEU A 234 14.11 19.21 8.80
N ARG A 235 12.80 19.13 8.55
CA ARG A 235 12.06 17.87 8.50
C ARG A 235 12.14 17.23 7.12
N ALA A 236 12.16 18.03 6.05
CA ALA A 236 12.19 17.52 4.68
C ALA A 236 13.44 16.67 4.41
N VAL A 237 14.61 17.09 4.91
CA VAL A 237 15.89 16.39 4.79
C VAL A 237 16.06 15.39 5.94
N LYS A 238 16.01 14.10 5.62
CA LYS A 238 15.99 13.01 6.60
C LYS A 238 17.40 12.70 7.10
N THR A 239 17.53 12.38 8.38
CA THR A 239 18.75 11.77 8.93
C THR A 239 18.87 10.30 8.52
N GLU A 240 20.05 9.70 8.71
CA GLU A 240 20.26 8.27 8.44
C GLU A 240 19.31 7.37 9.24
N ALA A 241 18.98 7.74 10.48
CA ALA A 241 18.04 6.98 11.30
C ALA A 241 16.62 7.04 10.74
N GLU A 242 16.17 8.23 10.32
CA GLU A 242 14.88 8.43 9.66
C GLU A 242 14.78 7.65 8.34
N ILE A 243 15.85 7.70 7.52
CA ILE A 243 15.96 6.95 6.27
C ILE A 243 15.86 5.44 6.53
N ALA A 244 16.54 4.93 7.57
CA ALA A 244 16.48 3.52 7.90
C ALA A 244 15.05 3.08 8.27
N ILE A 245 14.33 3.90 9.04
CA ILE A 245 12.94 3.62 9.44
C ILE A 245 12.02 3.63 8.21
N LEU A 246 12.07 4.70 7.41
CA LEU A 246 11.28 4.84 6.19
C LEU A 246 11.56 3.69 5.21
N LYS A 247 12.82 3.26 5.08
CA LYS A 247 13.20 2.14 4.21
C LYS A 247 12.61 0.83 4.72
N GLY A 248 12.69 0.58 6.03
CA GLY A 248 12.14 -0.61 6.66
C GLY A 248 10.64 -0.76 6.41
N ILE A 249 9.86 0.28 6.74
CA ILE A 249 8.39 0.24 6.62
C ILE A 249 7.92 0.21 5.17
N ASN A 250 8.58 0.93 4.25
CA ASN A 250 8.19 0.94 2.83
C ASN A 250 8.59 -0.35 2.10
N ALA A 251 9.76 -0.92 2.39
CA ALA A 251 10.15 -2.23 1.86
C ALA A 251 9.22 -3.34 2.38
N PHE A 252 8.87 -3.32 3.66
CA PHE A 252 7.89 -4.26 4.22
C PHE A 252 6.51 -4.10 3.57
N THR A 253 6.05 -2.86 3.37
CA THR A 253 4.76 -2.56 2.72
C THR A 253 4.72 -3.10 1.28
N LEU A 254 5.82 -2.97 0.52
CA LEU A 254 5.91 -3.59 -0.80
C LEU A 254 5.78 -5.12 -0.71
N GLU A 255 6.52 -5.77 0.19
CA GLU A 255 6.46 -7.24 0.32
C GLU A 255 5.07 -7.71 0.82
N LEU A 256 4.37 -6.89 1.62
CA LEU A 256 2.98 -7.12 1.98
C LEU A 256 2.09 -7.10 0.73
N ILE A 257 2.18 -6.08 -0.13
CA ILE A 257 1.42 -6.04 -1.40
C ILE A 257 1.74 -7.26 -2.27
N ARG A 258 3.02 -7.64 -2.38
CA ARG A 258 3.46 -8.81 -3.15
C ARG A 258 2.91 -10.11 -2.58
N SER A 259 2.79 -10.22 -1.25
CA SER A 259 2.19 -11.38 -0.60
C SER A 259 0.68 -11.48 -0.88
N LEU A 260 -0.03 -10.33 -0.85
CA LEU A 260 -1.44 -10.24 -1.21
C LEU A 260 -1.66 -10.61 -2.68
N GLN A 261 -0.85 -10.07 -3.60
CA GLN A 261 -0.98 -10.31 -5.05
C GLN A 261 -1.01 -11.80 -5.39
N LYS A 262 -0.19 -12.62 -4.71
CA LYS A 262 -0.12 -14.07 -4.91
C LYS A 262 -1.39 -14.81 -4.45
N CYS A 263 -2.13 -14.22 -3.53
CA CYS A 263 -3.23 -14.87 -2.81
C CYS A 263 -4.61 -14.28 -3.13
N ILE A 264 -4.68 -13.07 -3.70
CA ILE A 264 -5.93 -12.46 -4.17
C ILE A 264 -6.52 -13.34 -5.29
N LYS A 265 -7.82 -13.60 -5.20
CA LYS A 265 -8.58 -14.40 -6.17
C LYS A 265 -9.78 -13.62 -6.70
N LEU A 266 -10.21 -13.96 -7.91
CA LEU A 266 -11.51 -13.51 -8.44
C LEU A 266 -12.63 -13.87 -7.45
N GLY A 267 -13.59 -12.97 -7.28
CA GLY A 267 -14.68 -13.14 -6.32
C GLY A 267 -14.40 -12.60 -4.91
N MET A 268 -13.17 -12.19 -4.58
CA MET A 268 -12.89 -11.45 -3.34
C MET A 268 -13.44 -10.03 -3.42
N THR A 269 -13.86 -9.47 -2.29
CA THR A 269 -14.28 -8.07 -2.20
C THR A 269 -13.11 -7.15 -1.86
N GLN A 270 -13.25 -5.85 -2.09
CA GLN A 270 -12.26 -4.85 -1.69
C GLN A 270 -11.99 -4.92 -0.18
N GLU A 271 -13.05 -5.05 0.62
CA GLU A 271 -12.99 -5.13 2.08
C GLU A 271 -12.23 -6.37 2.54
N THR A 272 -12.35 -7.48 1.81
CA THR A 272 -11.59 -8.70 2.09
C THR A 272 -10.09 -8.44 2.04
N VAL A 273 -9.63 -7.70 1.02
CA VAL A 273 -8.22 -7.32 0.86
C VAL A 273 -7.79 -6.31 1.92
N VAL A 274 -8.61 -5.28 2.18
CA VAL A 274 -8.33 -4.26 3.21
C VAL A 274 -8.20 -4.89 4.61
N SER A 275 -9.16 -5.73 5.02
CA SER A 275 -9.15 -6.39 6.33
C SER A 275 -7.96 -7.34 6.48
N SER A 276 -7.60 -8.08 5.42
CA SER A 276 -6.42 -8.94 5.42
C SER A 276 -5.13 -8.13 5.58
N ALA A 277 -4.98 -7.04 4.80
CA ALA A 277 -3.79 -6.20 4.88
C ALA A 277 -3.61 -5.55 6.26
N HIS A 278 -4.71 -5.10 6.88
CA HIS A 278 -4.70 -4.57 8.25
C HIS A 278 -4.20 -5.62 9.25
N ALA A 279 -4.73 -6.84 9.17
CA ALA A 279 -4.33 -7.93 10.05
C ALA A 279 -2.84 -8.31 9.88
N LEU A 280 -2.34 -8.31 8.64
CA LEU A 280 -0.93 -8.60 8.34
C LEU A 280 0.03 -7.58 8.95
N PHE A 281 -0.28 -6.28 8.88
CA PHE A 281 0.48 -5.27 9.61
C PHE A 281 0.42 -5.54 11.13
N GLY A 282 -0.77 -5.74 11.67
CA GLY A 282 -0.97 -6.00 13.11
C GLY A 282 -0.16 -7.20 13.63
N ARG A 283 -0.02 -8.25 12.82
CA ARG A 283 0.71 -9.47 13.17
C ARG A 283 2.22 -9.26 13.39
N VAL A 284 2.81 -8.26 12.76
CA VAL A 284 4.23 -7.89 12.93
C VAL A 284 4.44 -6.72 13.88
N GLY A 285 3.40 -6.28 14.60
CA GLY A 285 3.51 -5.22 15.60
C GLY A 285 3.58 -3.80 15.02
N VAL A 286 3.26 -3.64 13.73
CA VAL A 286 2.95 -2.33 13.13
C VAL A 286 1.46 -2.26 12.81
N GLY A 287 0.90 -1.09 12.52
CA GLY A 287 -0.55 -0.94 12.34
C GLY A 287 -1.12 0.35 12.92
N SER A 288 -0.34 1.03 13.77
CA SER A 288 -0.61 2.44 14.08
C SER A 288 -0.62 3.24 12.77
N GLY A 289 -1.66 4.05 12.59
CA GLY A 289 -1.84 4.83 11.36
C GLY A 289 -2.11 3.99 10.11
N PHE A 290 -2.57 2.74 10.23
CA PHE A 290 -2.98 1.95 9.07
C PHE A 290 -4.08 2.64 8.26
N TRP A 291 -3.91 2.66 6.95
CA TRP A 291 -4.94 3.04 5.99
C TRP A 291 -4.74 2.23 4.70
N ALA A 292 -5.82 2.01 3.95
CA ALA A 292 -5.76 1.32 2.67
C ALA A 292 -6.87 1.78 1.73
N ILE A 293 -6.53 1.95 0.47
CA ILE A 293 -7.43 2.15 -0.66
C ILE A 293 -7.24 0.94 -1.58
N VAL A 294 -8.26 0.07 -1.65
CA VAL A 294 -8.29 -1.05 -2.59
C VAL A 294 -9.41 -0.82 -3.58
N LEU A 295 -9.08 -0.69 -4.87
CA LEU A 295 -10.02 -0.36 -5.94
C LEU A 295 -9.91 -1.38 -7.08
N PHE A 296 -11.05 -1.89 -7.54
CA PHE A 296 -11.11 -2.82 -8.67
C PHE A 296 -11.67 -2.15 -9.92
N GLY A 297 -11.05 -2.37 -11.08
CA GLY A 297 -11.54 -1.93 -12.39
C GLY A 297 -11.94 -0.45 -12.43
N ASP A 298 -13.20 -0.16 -12.80
CA ASP A 298 -13.73 1.20 -12.96
C ASP A 298 -13.70 2.05 -11.68
N GLN A 299 -13.73 1.44 -10.50
CA GLN A 299 -13.64 2.21 -9.25
C GLN A 299 -12.27 2.86 -9.06
N ALA A 300 -11.22 2.32 -9.69
CA ALA A 300 -9.90 2.93 -9.67
C ALA A 300 -9.85 4.28 -10.41
N ALA A 301 -10.87 4.62 -11.22
CA ALA A 301 -10.98 5.94 -11.86
C ALA A 301 -11.17 7.09 -10.87
N TYR A 302 -11.45 6.80 -9.59
CA TYR A 302 -11.52 7.79 -8.52
C TYR A 302 -10.30 7.58 -7.60
N PRO A 303 -9.27 8.46 -7.64
CA PRO A 303 -7.98 8.20 -7.01
C PRO A 303 -8.04 7.97 -5.50
N HIS A 304 -9.04 8.57 -4.83
CA HIS A 304 -9.32 8.40 -3.40
C HIS A 304 -10.48 7.42 -3.11
N GLY A 305 -10.94 6.68 -4.11
CA GLY A 305 -12.10 5.79 -4.02
C GLY A 305 -13.45 6.52 -3.91
N GLY A 306 -14.44 5.82 -3.35
CA GLY A 306 -15.75 6.41 -3.05
C GLY A 306 -16.94 5.44 -3.03
N LYS A 307 -16.79 4.24 -3.62
CA LYS A 307 -17.79 3.17 -3.56
C LYS A 307 -17.17 1.94 -2.87
N HIS A 308 -18.01 1.21 -2.13
CA HIS A 308 -17.63 0.01 -1.39
C HIS A 308 -18.35 -1.23 -1.94
N GLY A 309 -17.89 -2.41 -1.55
CA GLY A 309 -18.55 -3.69 -1.82
C GLY A 309 -18.33 -4.24 -3.23
N LYS A 310 -17.38 -3.71 -4.01
CA LYS A 310 -17.08 -4.29 -5.32
C LYS A 310 -16.39 -5.64 -5.14
N THR A 311 -16.86 -6.60 -5.91
CA THR A 311 -16.27 -7.93 -6.03
C THR A 311 -15.35 -7.95 -7.25
N LEU A 312 -14.14 -8.46 -7.09
CA LEU A 312 -13.14 -8.54 -8.16
C LEU A 312 -13.64 -9.47 -9.27
N SER A 313 -13.74 -8.94 -10.48
CA SER A 313 -14.13 -9.69 -11.67
C SER A 313 -12.92 -9.94 -12.57
N ASP A 314 -13.05 -10.93 -13.46
CA ASP A 314 -12.05 -11.17 -14.50
C ASP A 314 -11.93 -9.95 -15.43
N GLY A 315 -10.72 -9.69 -15.96
CA GLY A 315 -10.48 -8.52 -16.80
C GLY A 315 -10.29 -7.20 -16.06
N GLU A 316 -10.19 -7.21 -14.72
CA GLU A 316 -10.00 -6.01 -13.90
C GLU A 316 -8.63 -5.98 -13.22
N PHE A 317 -8.01 -4.80 -13.18
CA PHE A 317 -6.88 -4.56 -12.28
C PHE A 317 -7.36 -4.44 -10.83
N VAL A 318 -6.43 -4.76 -9.92
CA VAL A 318 -6.53 -4.44 -8.50
C VAL A 318 -5.55 -3.31 -8.21
N LEU A 319 -6.03 -2.12 -7.87
CA LEU A 319 -5.20 -1.03 -7.34
C LEU A 319 -5.21 -1.15 -5.82
N ILE A 320 -4.03 -1.30 -5.23
CA ILE A 320 -3.80 -1.29 -3.78
C ILE A 320 -2.88 -0.11 -3.50
N ASP A 321 -3.39 0.84 -2.72
CA ASP A 321 -2.63 1.94 -2.17
C ASP A 321 -2.75 1.88 -0.65
N ILE A 322 -1.62 1.77 0.04
CA ILE A 322 -1.60 1.29 1.41
C ILE A 322 -0.38 1.78 2.18
N GLY A 323 -0.62 2.07 3.46
CA GLY A 323 0.40 2.55 4.37
C GLY A 323 0.18 2.14 5.81
N SER A 324 1.26 2.17 6.58
CA SER A 324 1.25 2.10 8.03
C SER A 324 2.45 2.88 8.58
N LYS A 325 2.66 2.85 9.91
CA LYS A 325 3.76 3.58 10.55
C LYS A 325 4.71 2.65 11.29
N LEU A 326 5.99 2.97 11.22
CA LEU A 326 7.05 2.46 12.09
C LEU A 326 7.69 3.65 12.80
N HIS A 327 7.65 3.67 14.13
CA HIS A 327 8.12 4.81 14.95
C HIS A 327 7.56 6.16 14.46
N ASP A 328 6.28 6.16 14.11
CA ASP A 328 5.49 7.26 13.51
C ASP A 328 5.82 7.68 12.07
N TYR A 329 6.91 7.17 11.46
CA TYR A 329 7.22 7.41 10.05
C TYR A 329 6.39 6.50 9.14
N GLY A 330 5.79 7.10 8.11
CA GLY A 330 4.83 6.44 7.22
C GLY A 330 5.45 5.58 6.12
N SER A 331 4.72 4.55 5.71
CA SER A 331 4.82 3.99 4.36
C SER A 331 3.68 4.48 3.48
N ASP A 332 3.98 4.59 2.19
CA ASP A 332 3.03 5.01 1.16
C ASP A 332 3.40 4.32 -0.16
N VAL A 333 2.66 3.26 -0.51
CA VAL A 333 3.00 2.41 -1.64
C VAL A 333 1.73 2.02 -2.40
N THR A 334 1.57 2.59 -3.59
CA THR A 334 0.59 2.13 -4.57
C THR A 334 1.14 1.10 -5.55
N ARG A 335 0.37 0.03 -5.77
CA ARG A 335 0.51 -0.87 -6.91
C ARG A 335 -0.81 -1.11 -7.61
N THR A 336 -0.78 -1.07 -8.94
CA THR A 336 -1.85 -1.61 -9.78
C THR A 336 -1.40 -2.98 -10.30
N ILE A 337 -2.05 -4.04 -9.83
CA ILE A 337 -1.62 -5.44 -9.96
C ILE A 337 -2.67 -6.31 -10.64
N LEU A 338 -2.23 -7.51 -11.04
CA LEU A 338 -3.10 -8.61 -11.41
C LEU A 338 -2.87 -9.80 -10.48
N PRO A 339 -3.94 -10.50 -10.04
CA PRO A 339 -3.80 -11.85 -9.52
C PRO A 339 -3.02 -12.74 -10.49
N SER A 340 -2.28 -13.72 -9.96
CA SER A 340 -1.34 -14.55 -10.74
C SER A 340 -1.94 -15.19 -12.01
N ASP A 341 -3.21 -15.62 -11.95
CA ASP A 341 -3.89 -16.30 -13.05
C ASP A 341 -4.88 -15.39 -13.82
N ALA A 342 -4.91 -14.09 -13.53
CA ALA A 342 -5.83 -13.14 -14.15
C ALA A 342 -5.19 -12.43 -15.36
N VAL A 343 -6.03 -11.99 -16.29
CA VAL A 343 -5.61 -11.23 -17.47
C VAL A 343 -6.47 -9.97 -17.63
N VAL A 344 -5.94 -8.99 -18.33
CA VAL A 344 -6.66 -7.79 -18.79
C VAL A 344 -6.47 -7.63 -20.29
N SER A 345 -7.23 -6.73 -20.92
CA SER A 345 -7.02 -6.42 -22.33
C SER A 345 -5.64 -5.78 -22.58
N ASP A 346 -5.05 -6.02 -23.75
CA ASP A 346 -3.77 -5.42 -24.18
C ASP A 346 -3.76 -3.89 -24.03
N GLU A 347 -4.92 -3.26 -24.26
CA GLU A 347 -5.11 -1.83 -24.08
C GLU A 347 -4.89 -1.37 -22.62
N LEU A 348 -5.46 -2.08 -21.63
CA LEU A 348 -5.26 -1.78 -20.21
C LEU A 348 -3.82 -2.04 -19.79
N LEU A 349 -3.20 -3.09 -20.34
CA LEU A 349 -1.79 -3.36 -20.12
C LEU A 349 -0.90 -2.25 -20.70
N GLY A 350 -1.24 -1.70 -21.87
CA GLY A 350 -0.56 -0.55 -22.49
C GLY A 350 -0.69 0.73 -21.66
N ILE A 351 -1.86 0.96 -21.04
CA ILE A 351 -2.05 2.06 -20.07
C ILE A 351 -1.14 1.87 -18.85
N TRP A 352 -1.07 0.65 -18.30
CA TRP A 352 -0.15 0.36 -17.19
C TRP A 352 1.30 0.64 -17.56
N GLN A 353 1.74 0.22 -18.75
CA GLN A 353 3.08 0.49 -19.26
C GLN A 353 3.33 2.00 -19.43
N THR A 354 2.31 2.77 -19.83
CA THR A 354 2.38 4.24 -19.94
C THR A 354 2.61 4.87 -18.57
N VAL A 355 1.88 4.45 -17.53
CA VAL A 355 2.07 4.92 -16.15
C VAL A 355 3.47 4.55 -15.63
N HIS A 356 3.91 3.32 -15.87
CA HIS A 356 5.26 2.88 -15.51
C HIS A 356 6.37 3.69 -16.21
N ALA A 357 6.16 4.05 -17.49
CA ALA A 357 7.08 4.91 -18.23
C ALA A 357 7.08 6.35 -17.68
N ALA A 358 5.91 6.88 -17.29
CA ALA A 358 5.79 8.19 -16.66
C ALA A 358 6.49 8.23 -15.29
N GLN A 359 6.30 7.20 -14.47
CA GLN A 359 6.99 7.05 -13.18
C GLN A 359 8.51 6.99 -13.38
N SER A 360 8.97 6.27 -14.41
CA SER A 360 10.38 6.18 -14.77
C SER A 360 10.94 7.53 -15.23
N ALA A 361 10.19 8.33 -15.98
CA ALA A 361 10.62 9.65 -16.42
C ALA A 361 10.75 10.65 -15.25
N GLY A 362 9.80 10.62 -14.30
CA GLY A 362 9.91 11.37 -13.04
C GLY A 362 11.12 10.91 -12.22
N PHE A 363 11.27 9.60 -12.03
CA PHE A 363 12.36 8.99 -11.25
C PHE A 363 13.75 9.42 -11.74
N HIS A 364 14.00 9.39 -13.06
CA HIS A 364 15.30 9.79 -13.62
C HIS A 364 15.62 11.28 -13.47
N ARG A 365 14.65 12.10 -13.06
CA ARG A 365 14.82 13.52 -12.77
C ARG A 365 14.98 13.82 -11.28
N MET A 366 14.83 12.84 -10.39
CA MET A 366 14.97 13.04 -8.95
C MET A 366 16.44 13.16 -8.56
N TRP A 367 17.07 14.26 -8.97
CA TRP A 367 18.45 14.63 -8.68
C TRP A 367 18.49 15.88 -7.79
N PRO A 368 19.53 16.03 -6.96
CA PRO A 368 19.76 17.27 -6.23
C PRO A 368 19.80 18.46 -7.18
N ASN A 369 19.21 19.58 -6.77
CA ASN A 369 19.08 20.83 -7.53
C ASN A 369 18.09 20.82 -8.71
N GLU A 370 17.48 19.70 -9.07
CA GLU A 370 16.33 19.69 -9.98
C GLU A 370 15.12 20.30 -9.28
N THR A 371 14.31 21.09 -9.98
CA THR A 371 13.10 21.67 -9.37
C THR A 371 11.96 20.66 -9.36
N CYS A 372 11.14 20.71 -8.31
CA CYS A 372 9.95 19.87 -8.16
C CYS A 372 9.04 19.92 -9.40
N SER A 373 8.89 21.10 -9.99
CA SER A 373 8.13 21.34 -11.24
C SER A 373 8.72 20.63 -12.46
N VAL A 374 10.04 20.54 -12.57
CA VAL A 374 10.71 19.85 -13.69
C VAL A 374 10.59 18.34 -13.55
N VAL A 375 10.64 17.81 -12.32
CA VAL A 375 10.39 16.39 -12.05
C VAL A 375 8.96 16.01 -12.43
N ASP A 376 7.96 16.76 -11.96
CA ASP A 376 6.54 16.59 -12.31
C ASP A 376 6.30 16.66 -13.83
N ALA A 377 6.86 17.68 -14.49
CA ALA A 377 6.73 17.85 -15.94
C ALA A 377 7.30 16.67 -16.74
N GLY A 378 8.39 16.05 -16.27
CA GLY A 378 9.00 14.89 -16.91
C GLY A 378 8.04 13.70 -16.99
N SER A 379 7.31 13.45 -15.90
CA SER A 379 6.28 12.41 -15.84
C SER A 379 5.06 12.76 -16.71
N ARG A 380 4.52 13.99 -16.57
CA ARG A 380 3.34 14.45 -17.32
C ARG A 380 3.52 14.39 -18.83
N GLU A 381 4.70 14.73 -19.34
CA GLU A 381 4.95 14.74 -20.78
C GLU A 381 4.84 13.35 -21.40
N VAL A 382 5.20 12.29 -20.67
CA VAL A 382 5.01 10.90 -21.12
C VAL A 382 3.52 10.59 -21.29
N VAL A 383 2.72 10.88 -20.26
CA VAL A 383 1.28 10.63 -20.27
C VAL A 383 0.57 11.45 -21.34
N LYS A 384 0.97 12.72 -21.51
CA LYS A 384 0.44 13.61 -22.54
C LYS A 384 0.73 13.10 -23.94
N LYS A 385 1.97 12.65 -24.22
CA LYS A 385 2.34 12.07 -25.53
C LYS A 385 1.58 10.78 -25.84
N ALA A 386 1.21 10.02 -24.82
CA ALA A 386 0.37 8.83 -24.96
C ALA A 386 -1.13 9.15 -25.17
N GLY A 387 -1.53 10.43 -25.16
CA GLY A 387 -2.91 10.87 -25.38
C GLY A 387 -3.76 10.96 -24.11
N TYR A 388 -3.18 10.71 -22.93
CA TYR A 388 -3.92 10.66 -21.66
C TYR A 388 -3.71 11.90 -20.76
N GLY A 389 -3.12 12.97 -21.28
CA GLY A 389 -2.77 14.17 -20.50
C GLY A 389 -3.89 14.73 -19.61
N PRO A 390 -5.14 14.89 -20.10
CA PRO A 390 -6.27 15.37 -19.29
C PRO A 390 -6.64 14.44 -18.11
N TYR A 391 -6.20 13.19 -18.12
CA TYR A 391 -6.54 12.16 -17.13
C TYR A 391 -5.44 11.95 -16.07
N TYR A 392 -4.34 12.70 -16.14
CA TYR A 392 -3.35 12.82 -15.07
C TYR A 392 -3.68 14.04 -14.20
N THR A 393 -4.54 13.81 -13.21
CA THR A 393 -5.33 14.87 -12.55
C THR A 393 -4.75 15.44 -11.25
N HIS A 394 -3.69 14.84 -10.71
CA HIS A 394 -3.03 15.31 -9.48
C HIS A 394 -1.51 15.46 -9.67
N ARG A 395 -0.83 15.98 -8.65
CA ARG A 395 0.65 16.14 -8.59
C ARG A 395 1.40 14.82 -8.80
N LEU A 396 2.69 14.87 -9.13
CA LEU A 396 3.54 13.67 -9.23
C LEU A 396 3.83 13.03 -7.87
N GLY A 397 3.85 13.80 -6.79
CA GLY A 397 4.11 13.28 -5.46
C GLY A 397 4.29 14.37 -4.41
N HIS A 398 4.66 13.93 -3.23
CA HIS A 398 4.84 14.75 -2.02
C HIS A 398 5.98 14.21 -1.16
N GLY A 399 6.45 15.00 -0.20
CA GLY A 399 7.38 14.53 0.82
C GLY A 399 6.70 13.47 1.71
N LEU A 400 7.51 12.55 2.22
CA LEU A 400 7.08 11.49 3.13
C LEU A 400 7.99 11.45 4.36
N GLY A 401 7.38 11.37 5.55
CA GLY A 401 8.08 11.35 6.82
C GLY A 401 7.15 10.96 7.96
N LEU A 402 7.09 11.82 8.99
CA LEU A 402 6.15 11.66 10.11
C LEU A 402 4.70 11.95 9.68
N GLU A 403 4.55 12.79 8.66
CA GLU A 403 3.29 13.01 7.96
C GLU A 403 3.26 12.23 6.67
N MET A 404 2.06 11.79 6.29
CA MET A 404 1.83 11.13 5.00
C MET A 404 2.18 12.09 3.85
N HIS A 405 1.76 13.35 3.98
CA HIS A 405 2.06 14.41 3.03
C HIS A 405 2.81 15.53 3.74
N GLU A 406 4.08 15.73 3.39
CA GLU A 406 4.90 16.85 3.87
C GLU A 406 5.72 17.46 2.72
N HIS A 407 6.52 18.48 3.02
CA HIS A 407 7.41 19.11 2.05
C HIS A 407 8.55 18.17 1.59
N PRO A 408 9.02 18.29 0.33
CA PRO A 408 8.52 19.15 -0.74
C PRO A 408 7.41 18.50 -1.58
N TYR A 409 6.63 19.31 -2.31
CA TYR A 409 5.57 18.81 -3.20
C TYR A 409 5.99 18.80 -4.68
N LEU A 410 5.91 17.65 -5.35
CA LEU A 410 6.24 17.49 -6.78
C LEU A 410 5.06 17.88 -7.66
N ASN A 411 4.87 19.18 -7.87
CA ASN A 411 3.83 19.70 -8.74
C ASN A 411 4.38 20.80 -9.68
N GLY A 412 3.67 21.04 -10.79
CA GLY A 412 4.10 21.99 -11.83
C GLY A 412 4.24 23.45 -11.40
N ALA A 413 3.76 23.84 -10.21
CA ALA A 413 3.90 25.20 -9.68
C ALA A 413 5.09 25.33 -8.69
N ASN A 414 5.64 24.23 -8.18
CA ASN A 414 6.67 24.27 -7.16
C ASN A 414 8.08 24.34 -7.78
N ASN A 415 8.77 25.46 -7.60
CA ASN A 415 10.15 25.65 -8.06
C ASN A 415 11.21 25.38 -6.99
N GLU A 416 10.83 24.85 -5.83
CA GLU A 416 11.78 24.34 -4.84
C GLU A 416 12.67 23.27 -5.48
N LYS A 417 13.97 23.33 -5.15
CA LYS A 417 14.98 22.39 -5.61
C LYS A 417 15.07 21.22 -4.66
N LEU A 418 15.10 20.01 -5.21
CA LEU A 418 15.33 18.79 -4.44
C LEU A 418 16.70 18.83 -3.75
N LYS A 419 16.74 18.35 -2.51
CA LYS A 419 17.93 18.30 -1.66
C LYS A 419 18.30 16.85 -1.34
N VAL A 420 19.59 16.60 -1.15
CA VAL A 420 20.07 15.29 -0.66
C VAL A 420 19.43 15.01 0.70
N GLY A 421 18.91 13.79 0.87
CA GLY A 421 18.24 13.34 2.09
C GLY A 421 16.73 13.54 2.08
N GLU A 422 16.14 14.22 1.09
CA GLU A 422 14.68 14.28 0.96
C GLU A 422 14.11 12.94 0.50
N VAL A 423 12.94 12.57 1.05
CA VAL A 423 12.16 11.42 0.60
C VAL A 423 10.84 11.92 0.03
N VAL A 424 10.58 11.65 -1.25
CA VAL A 424 9.38 12.07 -1.98
C VAL A 424 8.71 10.90 -2.68
N THR A 425 7.38 10.86 -2.73
CA THR A 425 6.64 9.87 -3.52
C THR A 425 6.75 10.17 -5.03
N ASN A 426 6.66 9.11 -5.83
CA ASN A 426 6.64 9.15 -7.29
C ASN A 426 5.43 8.34 -7.79
N GLU A 427 4.29 9.00 -7.88
CA GLU A 427 2.95 8.39 -7.95
C GLU A 427 2.12 8.83 -9.18
N PRO A 428 2.64 8.82 -10.42
CA PRO A 428 1.81 9.18 -11.55
C PRO A 428 0.64 8.21 -11.71
N GLY A 429 -0.49 8.75 -12.17
CA GLY A 429 -1.68 7.95 -12.44
C GLY A 429 -2.50 8.48 -13.60
N ILE A 430 -3.24 7.57 -14.24
CA ILE A 430 -4.22 7.87 -15.28
C ILE A 430 -5.59 7.42 -14.76
N TYR A 431 -6.55 8.34 -14.76
CA TYR A 431 -7.89 8.12 -14.23
C TYR A 431 -8.94 8.52 -15.26
N VAL A 432 -9.70 7.55 -15.75
CA VAL A 432 -10.76 7.77 -16.75
C VAL A 432 -12.06 7.25 -16.17
N THR A 433 -13.01 8.13 -15.89
CA THR A 433 -14.32 7.71 -15.38
C THR A 433 -15.12 6.97 -16.45
N THR A 434 -16.16 6.25 -16.06
CA THR A 434 -17.02 5.55 -17.03
C THR A 434 -17.69 6.51 -18.01
N GLU A 435 -18.00 7.73 -17.59
CA GLU A 435 -18.54 8.78 -18.46
C GLU A 435 -17.51 9.26 -19.51
N GLN A 436 -16.23 9.22 -19.17
CA GLN A 436 -15.11 9.63 -20.03
C GLN A 436 -14.55 8.48 -20.87
N ALA A 437 -14.92 7.23 -20.58
CA ALA A 437 -14.34 6.05 -21.21
C ALA A 437 -14.45 6.07 -22.74
N ALA A 438 -15.54 6.63 -23.27
CA ALA A 438 -15.76 6.74 -24.71
C ALA A 438 -14.71 7.60 -25.42
N ASP A 439 -14.16 8.62 -24.75
CA ASP A 439 -13.16 9.54 -25.30
C ASP A 439 -11.83 8.83 -25.60
N VAL A 440 -11.58 7.71 -24.90
CA VAL A 440 -10.39 6.87 -25.06
C VAL A 440 -10.71 5.51 -25.68
N GLY A 441 -11.88 5.39 -26.33
CA GLY A 441 -12.27 4.17 -27.05
C GLY A 441 -12.76 3.01 -26.18
N ARG A 442 -13.09 3.26 -24.91
CA ARG A 442 -13.56 2.26 -23.94
C ARG A 442 -15.04 2.43 -23.60
N LYS A 443 -15.63 1.36 -23.06
CA LYS A 443 -17.01 1.37 -22.54
C LYS A 443 -17.10 1.59 -21.03
N VAL A 444 -16.03 1.28 -20.32
CA VAL A 444 -15.96 1.24 -18.86
C VAL A 444 -14.70 1.99 -18.44
N GLY A 445 -14.83 2.79 -17.38
CA GLY A 445 -13.72 3.53 -16.81
C GLY A 445 -12.62 2.63 -16.25
N PHE A 446 -11.50 3.25 -15.90
CA PHE A 446 -10.36 2.58 -15.28
C PHE A 446 -9.50 3.59 -14.52
N GLY A 447 -8.65 3.09 -13.64
CA GLY A 447 -7.54 3.83 -13.08
C GLY A 447 -6.30 2.97 -12.95
N VAL A 448 -5.14 3.58 -13.16
CA VAL A 448 -3.84 2.96 -12.92
C VAL A 448 -2.93 3.97 -12.24
N ARG A 449 -2.37 3.58 -11.10
CA ARG A 449 -1.34 4.34 -10.35
C ARG A 449 -0.22 3.39 -9.94
N LEU A 450 1.00 3.89 -9.97
CA LEU A 450 2.19 3.22 -9.44
C LEU A 450 2.95 4.23 -8.59
N GLU A 451 3.31 3.84 -7.38
CA GLU A 451 3.94 4.74 -6.43
C GLU A 451 5.07 4.08 -5.67
N ASP A 452 6.19 4.78 -5.61
CA ASP A 452 7.32 4.42 -4.77
C ASP A 452 7.83 5.68 -4.08
N PRO A 453 8.10 5.65 -2.77
CA PRO A 453 8.88 6.69 -2.12
C PRO A 453 10.33 6.60 -2.56
N ILE A 454 10.92 7.73 -2.93
CA ILE A 454 12.24 7.87 -3.50
C ILE A 454 13.07 8.77 -2.59
N LEU A 455 14.20 8.26 -2.11
CA LEU A 455 15.24 9.04 -1.46
C LEU A 455 16.08 9.75 -2.51
N VAL A 456 16.23 11.06 -2.38
CA VAL A 456 17.15 11.87 -3.19
C VAL A 456 18.56 11.74 -2.61
N THR A 457 19.48 11.19 -3.40
CA THR A 457 20.90 11.07 -3.06
C THR A 457 21.77 11.92 -3.97
N GLU A 458 23.06 12.01 -3.69
CA GLU A 458 24.03 12.65 -4.59
C GLU A 458 24.08 11.99 -5.99
N GLN A 459 23.71 10.72 -6.08
CA GLN A 459 23.70 9.93 -7.32
C GLN A 459 22.31 9.82 -7.97
N GLY A 460 21.35 10.63 -7.51
CA GLY A 460 19.96 10.62 -7.96
C GLY A 460 19.02 9.84 -7.03
N GLY A 461 17.85 9.48 -7.55
CA GLY A 461 16.81 8.83 -6.76
C GLY A 461 17.10 7.36 -6.43
N VAL A 462 16.78 6.94 -5.20
CA VAL A 462 16.85 5.55 -4.74
C VAL A 462 15.48 5.13 -4.17
N PRO A 463 14.83 4.07 -4.68
CA PRO A 463 13.55 3.61 -4.13
C PRO A 463 13.68 3.07 -2.71
N MET A 464 12.83 3.56 -1.81
CA MET A 464 12.74 3.10 -0.41
C MET A 464 12.11 1.72 -0.30
N THR A 465 11.36 1.30 -1.33
CA THR A 465 10.82 -0.04 -1.53
C THR A 465 11.89 -1.06 -1.99
N GLY A 466 13.12 -0.61 -2.27
CA GLY A 466 14.22 -1.43 -2.77
C GLY A 466 14.15 -1.73 -4.28
N ARG A 467 12.95 -1.88 -4.85
CA ARG A 467 12.73 -1.99 -6.30
C ARG A 467 11.36 -1.45 -6.70
N ARG A 468 11.29 -0.90 -7.92
CA ARG A 468 10.02 -0.51 -8.57
C ARG A 468 9.35 -1.72 -9.23
N ALA A 469 8.06 -1.60 -9.51
CA ALA A 469 7.29 -2.63 -10.21
C ALA A 469 7.89 -2.97 -11.58
N LYS A 470 7.89 -4.25 -11.96
CA LYS A 470 8.33 -4.70 -13.29
C LYS A 470 7.16 -5.00 -14.23
N SER A 471 6.05 -5.44 -13.66
CA SER A 471 4.79 -5.71 -14.37
C SER A 471 3.63 -5.76 -13.36
N PRO A 472 2.36 -5.80 -13.80
CA PRO A 472 1.24 -6.05 -12.89
C PRO A 472 1.32 -7.39 -12.14
N TYR A 473 2.13 -8.34 -12.62
CA TYR A 473 2.35 -9.67 -12.02
C TYR A 473 3.61 -9.73 -11.13
N ASP A 474 4.49 -8.72 -11.21
CA ASP A 474 5.68 -8.57 -10.39
C ASP A 474 5.71 -7.13 -9.83
N PRO A 475 4.79 -6.82 -8.88
CA PRO A 475 4.65 -5.49 -8.31
C PRO A 475 5.85 -5.06 -7.48
#